data_AF-A0A7V3ZT41-F1
#
_entry.id   AF-A0A7V3ZT41-F1
#
_cell.length_a   1.000
_cell.length_b   1.000
_cell.length_c   1.000
_cell.angle_alpha   90.00
_cell.angle_beta   90.00
_cell.angle_gamma   90.00
#
_symmetry.space_group_name_H-M   'P 1'
#
loop_
_entity.id
_entity.type
_entity.pdbx_description
1 polymer ?
#
loop_
_entity_poly.entity_id
_entity_poly.type
_entity_poly.pdbx_seq_one_letter_code
_entity_poly.pdbx_strand_id
1 'polypeptide(L)' 'MNKILSLIKEITSFPMPSGYERFFVEKIKDKMQEYLDEIRIDKMGNLLGIKNGKGKKKIMITAHVDEVYM' A
#
# COMPACT_ATOMS: atom_id res chain seq x y z
N MET A 1 3.49 15.61 -17.71
CA MET A 1 4.33 14.74 -16.86
C MET A 1 3.66 13.36 -16.77
N ASN A 2 4.40 12.27 -16.92
CA ASN A 2 3.86 10.91 -16.90
C ASN A 2 3.22 10.61 -15.52
N LYS A 3 1.98 10.10 -15.49
CA LYS A 3 1.22 9.83 -14.26
C LYS A 3 1.96 8.88 -13.30
N ILE A 4 2.64 7.87 -13.83
CA ILE A 4 3.41 6.90 -13.04
C ILE A 4 4.59 7.58 -12.36
N LEU A 5 5.35 8.40 -13.09
CA LEU A 5 6.47 9.17 -12.53
C LEU A 5 6.02 10.11 -11.42
N SER A 6 4.86 10.75 -11.57
CA SER A 6 4.29 11.61 -10.52
C SER A 6 3.93 10.82 -9.27
N LEU A 7 3.36 9.62 -9.43
CA LEU A 7 2.99 8.75 -8.30
C LEU A 7 4.24 8.23 -7.56
N ILE A 8 5.25 7.77 -8.32
CA ILE A 8 6.51 7.32 -7.74
C ILE A 8 7.12 8.45 -6.92
N LYS A 9 7.23 9.67 -7.50
CA LYS A 9 7.76 10.83 -6.79
C LYS A 9 6.96 11.17 -5.53
N GLU A 10 5.63 11.08 -5.57
CA GLU A 10 4.78 11.33 -4.39
C GLU A 10 5.05 10.32 -3.27
N ILE A 11 5.12 9.03 -3.60
CA ILE A 11 5.30 7.96 -2.63
C ILE A 11 6.70 8.00 -2.02
N THR A 12 7.74 8.13 -2.84
CA THR A 12 9.13 8.11 -2.36
C THR A 12 9.57 9.40 -1.66
N SER A 13 8.75 10.45 -1.67
CA SER A 13 9.03 11.69 -0.92
C SER A 13 8.52 11.63 0.53
N PHE A 14 7.81 10.57 0.90
CA PHE A 14 7.22 10.44 2.23
C PHE A 14 8.13 9.60 3.14
N PRO A 15 8.51 10.10 4.33
CA PRO A 15 9.39 9.36 5.24
C PRO A 15 8.67 8.18 5.89
N MET A 16 9.23 6.97 5.76
CA MET A 16 8.62 5.71 6.23
C MET A 16 9.62 4.82 6.99
N PRO A 17 10.21 5.28 8.12
CA PRO A 17 11.09 4.43 8.91
C PRO A 17 10.35 3.18 9.39
N SER A 18 11.08 2.05 9.44
CA SER A 18 10.52 0.78 9.92
C SER A 18 9.85 0.96 11.30
N GLY A 19 8.58 0.56 11.40
CA GLY A 19 7.72 0.70 12.58
C GLY A 19 6.88 1.97 12.67
N TYR A 20 7.04 2.94 11.76
CA TYR A 20 6.31 4.22 11.74
C TYR A 20 5.53 4.46 10.43
N GLU A 21 5.22 3.40 9.69
CA GLU A 21 4.65 3.44 8.34
C GLU A 21 3.15 3.79 8.32
N ARG A 22 2.46 3.74 9.47
CA ARG A 22 0.99 3.84 9.56
C ARG A 22 0.42 5.06 8.84
N PHE A 23 1.06 6.23 8.96
CA PHE A 23 0.57 7.44 8.31
C PHE A 23 0.54 7.29 6.78
N PHE A 24 1.59 6.71 6.21
CA PHE A 24 1.63 6.46 4.78
C PHE A 24 0.60 5.40 4.36
N VAL A 25 0.47 4.32 5.13
CA VAL A 25 -0.50 3.25 4.89
C VAL A 25 -1.93 3.79 4.87
N GLU A 26 -2.28 4.68 5.79
CA GLU A 26 -3.59 5.37 5.79
C GLU A 26 -3.76 6.24 4.55
N LYS A 27 -2.73 6.99 4.13
CA LYS A 27 -2.77 7.82 2.92
C LYS A 27 -2.93 7.01 1.62
N ILE A 28 -2.24 5.87 1.51
CA ILE A 28 -2.29 5.05 0.29
C ILE A 28 -3.57 4.20 0.21
N LYS A 29 -4.18 3.87 1.37
CA LYS A 29 -5.45 3.14 1.45
C LYS A 29 -6.53 3.75 0.56
N ASP A 30 -6.70 5.08 0.61
CA ASP A 30 -7.73 5.77 -0.17
C ASP A 30 -7.51 5.61 -1.68
N LYS A 31 -6.25 5.70 -2.13
CA LYS A 31 -5.89 5.47 -3.55
C LYS A 31 -6.09 4.02 -3.97
N MET A 32 -5.89 3.06 -3.06
CA MET A 32 -6.03 1.63 -3.36
C MET A 32 -7.48 1.14 -3.32
N GLN A 33 -8.35 1.81 -2.55
CA GLN A 33 -9.75 1.42 -2.38
C GLN A 33 -10.51 1.36 -3.71
N GLU A 34 -10.17 2.19 -4.70
CA GLU A 34 -10.80 2.18 -6.03
C GLU A 34 -10.59 0.88 -6.81
N TYR A 35 -9.55 0.11 -6.49
CA TYR A 35 -9.16 -1.10 -7.22
C TYR A 35 -9.58 -2.40 -6.52
N LEU A 36 -9.93 -2.33 -5.24
CA LEU A 36 -10.11 -3.47 -4.35
C LEU A 36 -11.57 -3.62 -3.92
N ASP A 37 -11.98 -4.85 -3.61
CA ASP A 37 -13.34 -5.12 -3.14
C ASP A 37 -13.41 -5.06 -1.60
N GLU A 38 -12.32 -5.42 -0.92
CA GLU A 38 -12.15 -5.19 0.51
C GLU A 38 -10.77 -4.59 0.78
N ILE A 39 -10.71 -3.71 1.78
CA ILE A 39 -9.46 -3.10 2.22
C ILE A 39 -9.49 -2.90 3.74
N ARG A 40 -8.42 -3.30 4.42
CA ARG A 40 -8.28 -3.13 5.86
C ARG A 40 -6.84 -2.92 6.27
N ILE A 41 -6.66 -2.29 7.43
CA ILE A 41 -5.35 -2.18 8.08
C ILE A 41 -5.34 -3.19 9.23
N ASP A 42 -4.31 -4.03 9.29
CA ASP A 42 -4.18 -4.99 10.39
C ASP A 42 -3.62 -4.34 11.67
N LYS A 43 -3.46 -5.14 12.73
CA LYS A 43 -2.94 -4.65 14.01
C LYS A 43 -1.48 -4.17 13.94
N MET A 44 -0.70 -4.69 12.99
CA MET A 44 0.70 -4.30 12.77
C MET A 44 0.83 -3.07 11.88
N GLY A 45 -0.26 -2.61 11.24
CA GLY A 45 -0.25 -1.46 10.35
C GLY A 45 -0.13 -1.81 8.87
N ASN A 46 -0.20 -3.09 8.48
CA ASN A 46 -0.15 -3.48 7.07
C ASN A 46 -1.48 -3.18 6.37
N LEU A 47 -1.40 -2.72 5.12
CA LEU A 47 -2.56 -2.57 4.25
C LEU A 47 -2.87 -3.88 3.54
N LEU A 48 -4.00 -4.50 3.90
CA LEU A 48 -4.48 -5.73 3.29
C LEU A 48 -5.63 -5.42 2.33
N GLY A 49 -5.37 -5.63 1.04
CA GLY A 49 -6.35 -5.51 -0.04
C GLY A 49 -6.80 -6.87 -0.57
N ILE A 50 -8.10 -7.04 -0.78
CA ILE A 50 -8.68 -8.24 -1.40
C ILE A 50 -9.36 -7.83 -2.70
N LYS A 51 -9.00 -8.52 -3.78
CA LYS A 51 -9.72 -8.50 -5.06
C LYS A 51 -10.28 -9.89 -5.33
N ASN A 52 -11.61 -10.00 -5.39
CA ASN A 52 -12.29 -11.27 -5.59
C ASN A 52 -12.22 -11.68 -7.07
N GLY A 53 -11.46 -12.74 -7.33
CA GLY A 53 -11.43 -13.41 -8.63
C GLY A 53 -12.49 -14.52 -8.74
N LYS A 54 -12.54 -15.17 -9.90
CA LYS A 54 -13.44 -16.32 -10.16
C LYS A 54 -12.79 -17.69 -9.92
N GLY A 55 -11.51 -17.72 -9.55
CA GLY A 55 -10.73 -18.95 -9.38
C GLY A 55 -10.85 -19.55 -7.96
N LYS A 56 -10.46 -20.82 -7.82
CA LYS A 56 -10.41 -21.51 -6.52
C LYS A 56 -9.13 -21.27 -5.72
N LYS A 57 -8.09 -20.71 -6.35
CA LYS A 57 -6.78 -20.45 -5.73
C LYS A 57 -6.69 -19.00 -5.26
N LYS A 58 -5.82 -18.77 -4.27
CA LYS A 58 -5.46 -17.43 -3.78
C LYS A 58 -4.06 -17.06 -4.28
N ILE A 59 -3.90 -15.81 -4.73
CA ILE A 59 -2.62 -15.23 -5.13
C ILE A 59 -2.31 -14.09 -4.16
N MET A 60 -1.10 -14.06 -3.62
CA MET A 60 -0.61 -12.97 -2.78
C MET A 60 0.46 -12.19 -3.55
N ILE A 61 0.25 -10.89 -3.66
CA ILE A 61 1.26 -9.94 -4.13
C ILE A 61 1.55 -9.04 -2.95
N THR A 62 2.82 -8.92 -2.58
CA THR A 62 3.25 -8.15 -1.41
C THR A 62 4.40 -7.24 -1.78
N ALA A 63 4.49 -6.11 -1.08
CA ALA A 63 5.58 -5.16 -1.15
C ALA A 63 5.82 -4.60 0.26
N HIS A 64 7.07 -4.31 0.56
CA HIS A 64 7.44 -3.62 1.79
C HIS A 64 7.35 -2.11 1.57
N VAL A 65 6.83 -1.40 2.57
CA VAL A 65 6.60 0.05 2.53
C VAL A 65 7.72 0.81 3.24
N ASP A 66 8.37 0.15 4.19
CA ASP A 66 9.39 0.75 5.02
C ASP A 66 10.69 1.03 4.26
N GLU A 67 11.45 2.00 4.78
CA GLU A 67 12.75 2.36 4.27
C GLU A 67 13.80 2.46 5.39
N VAL A 68 15.06 2.33 4.99
CA VAL A 68 16.18 2.65 5.88
C VAL A 68 16.21 4.16 6.08
N TYR A 69 16.10 4.60 7.33
CA TYR A 69 15.99 6.01 7.69
C TYR A 69 17.17 6.42 8.58
N MET A 70 17.66 7.67 8.42
CA MET A 70 18.79 8.24 9.14
C MET A 70 18.38 9.53 9.88
#